data_AF-U9SWI3-F1
#
_entry.id   AF-U9SWI3-F1
#
_cell.length_a   1.000
_cell.length_b   1.000
_cell.length_c   1.000
_cell.angle_alpha   90.00
_cell.angle_beta   90.00
_cell.angle_gamma   90.00
#
_symmetry.space_group_name_H-M   'P 1'
#
loop_
_entity.id
_entity.type
_entity.pdbx_description
1 polymer ?
#
loop_
_entity_poly.entity_id
_entity_poly.type
_entity_poly.pdbx_seq_one_letter_code
_entity_poly.pdbx_strand_id
1 'polypeptide(L)'
;MISDHKWNLLTDLKEILSLFAEVTTELGGSKYVTNSLRIRMLIEIINTLTTNPSENYTNNDEQEDAFEDEGNFNISKPVLTFGLLDEIKSKLYANLNKYYPTITTDALISSILDPRFKSLDFAPDEQKIKIEQYLYELFEKEKGGQKETSNNSHISSGSGLSINKLVLNTMKDKEADYQIFTSNYMA
;
A
#
# COMPACT_ATOMS: atom_id res chain seq x y z
N MET A 1 32.39 26.30 -2.00
CA MET A 1 31.69 26.17 -0.70
C MET A 1 30.25 25.79 -1.00
N ILE A 2 29.71 24.73 -0.40
CA ILE A 2 28.28 24.38 -0.56
C ILE A 2 27.47 25.45 0.17
N SER A 3 26.43 25.97 -0.49
CA SER A 3 25.53 26.98 0.04
C SER A 3 24.52 26.37 1.01
N ASP A 4 24.02 27.17 1.95
CA ASP A 4 23.08 26.73 2.99
C ASP A 4 21.83 26.05 2.42
N HIS A 5 21.28 26.54 1.31
CA HIS A 5 20.13 25.90 0.66
C HIS A 5 20.41 24.46 0.18
N LYS A 6 21.66 24.16 -0.21
CA LYS A 6 22.06 22.81 -0.64
C LYS A 6 22.27 21.89 0.56
N TRP A 7 22.76 22.44 1.68
CA TRP A 7 22.84 21.70 2.94
C TRP A 7 21.47 21.38 3.52
N ASN A 8 20.52 22.31 3.43
CA ASN A 8 19.15 22.09 3.84
C ASN A 8 18.51 20.97 2.99
N LEU A 9 18.62 21.04 1.66
CA LEU A 9 18.17 19.98 0.77
C LEU A 9 18.75 18.60 1.14
N LEU A 10 20.06 18.54 1.42
CA LEU A 10 20.70 17.28 1.81
C LEU A 10 20.19 16.76 3.16
N THR A 11 19.86 17.67 4.08
CA THR A 11 19.29 17.34 5.39
C THR A 11 17.88 16.78 5.23
N ASP A 12 17.04 17.43 4.43
CA ASP A 12 15.67 17.00 4.14
C ASP A 12 15.67 15.65 3.42
N LEU A 13 16.56 15.46 2.44
CA LEU A 13 16.70 14.19 1.73
C LEU A 13 17.17 13.06 2.68
N LYS A 14 18.10 13.36 3.58
CA LYS A 14 18.57 12.40 4.59
C LYS A 14 17.41 11.97 5.49
N GLU A 15 16.55 12.90 5.91
CA GLU A 15 15.38 12.59 6.73
C GLU A 15 14.44 11.62 6.01
N ILE A 16 14.08 11.91 4.76
CA ILE A 16 13.23 11.03 3.93
C ILE A 16 13.85 9.64 3.80
N LEU A 17 15.13 9.55 3.41
CA LEU A 17 15.81 8.28 3.18
C LEU A 17 16.06 7.48 4.46
N SER A 18 16.17 8.15 5.62
CA SER A 18 16.35 7.47 6.91
C SER A 18 15.13 6.61 7.26
N LEU A 19 13.92 7.07 6.93
CA LEU A 19 12.70 6.29 7.13
C LEU A 19 12.71 4.97 6.33
N PHE A 20 13.17 5.01 5.07
CA PHE A 20 13.32 3.80 4.27
C PHE A 20 14.38 2.86 4.86
N ALA A 21 15.50 3.40 5.36
CA ALA A 21 16.54 2.60 6.00
C ALA A 21 16.03 1.91 7.27
N GLU A 22 15.24 2.60 8.09
CA GLU A 22 14.63 2.04 9.29
C GLU A 22 13.64 0.92 8.95
N VAL A 23 12.70 1.20 8.04
CA VAL A 23 11.70 0.21 7.59
C VAL A 23 12.37 -1.01 6.99
N THR A 24 13.37 -0.85 6.12
CA THR A 24 14.06 -1.98 5.49
C THR A 24 14.92 -2.77 6.49
N THR A 25 15.49 -2.11 7.50
CA THR A 25 16.20 -2.79 8.59
C THR A 25 15.27 -3.66 9.42
N GLU A 26 14.12 -3.11 9.83
CA GLU A 26 13.12 -3.83 10.62
C GLU A 26 12.53 -5.02 9.83
N LEU A 27 12.15 -4.78 8.57
CA LEU A 27 11.63 -5.84 7.70
C LEU A 27 12.67 -6.91 7.37
N GLY A 28 13.90 -6.49 7.06
CA GLY A 28 14.99 -7.37 6.66
C GLY A 28 15.58 -8.19 7.82
N GLY A 29 15.48 -7.70 9.06
CA GLY A 29 15.89 -8.42 10.26
C GLY A 29 14.94 -9.55 10.69
N SER A 30 13.71 -9.55 10.16
CA SER A 30 12.69 -10.53 10.54
C SER A 30 12.72 -11.76 9.63
N LYS A 31 12.68 -12.97 10.22
CA LYS A 31 12.51 -14.21 9.44
C LYS A 31 11.13 -14.29 8.77
N TYR A 32 10.14 -13.63 9.37
CA TYR A 32 8.77 -13.56 8.90
C TYR A 32 8.25 -12.15 9.12
N VAL A 33 7.89 -11.47 8.02
CA VAL A 33 7.19 -10.18 8.06
C VAL A 33 5.68 -10.46 8.06
N THR A 34 4.95 -9.93 9.03
CA THR A 34 3.47 -9.97 8.99
C THR A 34 2.93 -8.92 8.03
N ASN A 35 1.86 -9.24 7.29
CA ASN A 35 1.22 -8.27 6.40
C ASN A 35 0.78 -7.00 7.16
N SER A 36 0.31 -7.17 8.40
CA SER A 36 -0.05 -6.07 9.29
C SER A 36 1.10 -5.07 9.54
N LEU A 37 2.31 -5.57 9.79
CA LEU A 37 3.52 -4.76 10.01
C LEU A 37 3.96 -4.09 8.71
N ARG A 38 3.99 -4.85 7.60
CA ARG A 38 4.33 -4.31 6.28
C ARG A 38 3.40 -3.15 5.90
N ILE A 39 2.09 -3.30 6.11
CA ILE A 39 1.09 -2.28 5.78
C ILE A 39 1.26 -1.05 6.66
N ARG A 40 1.49 -1.23 7.96
CA ARG A 40 1.79 -0.13 8.88
C ARG A 40 2.93 0.74 8.37
N MET A 41 4.04 0.11 7.99
CA MET A 41 5.25 0.80 7.51
C MET A 41 5.04 1.48 6.16
N LEU A 42 4.33 0.84 5.22
CA LEU A 42 4.03 1.43 3.92
C LEU A 42 3.20 2.72 4.06
N ILE A 43 2.17 2.70 4.91
CA ILE A 43 1.32 3.87 5.17
C ILE A 43 2.14 5.00 5.81
N GLU A 44 3.05 4.66 6.71
CA GLU A 44 3.94 5.65 7.33
C GLU A 44 4.86 6.33 6.31
N ILE A 45 5.50 5.56 5.43
CA ILE A 45 6.31 6.12 4.33
C ILE A 45 5.47 7.03 3.45
N ILE A 46 4.27 6.61 3.06
CA ILE A 46 3.38 7.41 2.21
C ILE A 46 2.98 8.71 2.90
N ASN A 47 2.64 8.66 4.19
CA ASN A 47 2.28 9.85 4.96
C ASN A 47 3.45 10.84 5.02
N THR A 48 4.70 10.38 5.17
CA THR A 48 5.90 11.25 5.16
C THR A 48 6.15 11.88 3.79
N LEU A 49 5.84 11.18 2.69
CA LEU A 49 5.98 11.74 1.35
C LEU A 49 4.89 12.78 1.03
N THR A 50 3.68 12.59 1.56
CA THR A 50 2.48 13.40 1.25
C THR A 50 2.20 14.55 2.22
N THR A 51 2.88 14.64 3.36
CA THR A 51 2.62 15.66 4.41
C THR A 51 3.00 17.10 4.05
N ASN A 52 3.60 17.34 2.87
CA ASN A 52 3.79 18.69 2.34
C ASN A 52 2.60 19.04 1.41
N PRO A 53 1.84 20.12 1.69
CA PRO A 53 0.60 20.46 0.97
C PRO A 53 0.80 21.01 -0.46
N SER A 54 1.99 20.88 -1.02
CA SER A 54 2.24 21.28 -2.41
C SER A 54 1.97 20.08 -3.32
N GLU A 55 0.88 20.20 -4.05
CA GLU A 55 0.59 19.55 -5.33
C GLU A 55 -0.17 18.21 -5.30
N ASN A 56 -1.20 18.19 -6.14
CA ASN A 56 -1.83 16.98 -6.64
C ASN A 56 -0.73 16.06 -7.17
N TYR A 57 -0.44 14.97 -6.46
CA TYR A 57 0.33 13.86 -7.01
C TYR A 57 -0.53 13.24 -8.11
N THR A 58 -0.35 13.73 -9.34
CA THR A 58 -1.07 13.21 -10.51
C THR A 58 -0.67 11.76 -10.67
N ASN A 59 -1.62 10.85 -10.43
CA ASN A 59 -1.50 9.44 -10.80
C ASN A 59 -1.50 9.37 -12.33
N ASN A 60 -0.37 9.71 -12.96
CA ASN A 60 -0.18 9.45 -14.39
C ASN A 60 0.22 7.99 -14.48
N ASP A 61 -0.72 7.15 -14.92
CA ASP A 61 -0.55 5.71 -15.17
C ASP A 61 0.55 5.39 -16.22
N GLU A 62 1.14 6.42 -16.83
CA GLU A 62 2.22 6.35 -17.82
C GLU A 62 3.62 6.70 -17.27
N GLN A 63 3.83 6.79 -15.95
CA GLN A 63 5.20 6.96 -15.44
C GLN A 63 6.03 5.68 -15.65
N GLU A 64 6.93 5.76 -16.62
CA GLU A 64 8.09 4.88 -16.79
C GLU A 64 8.80 4.74 -15.43
N ASP A 65 9.35 3.55 -15.13
CA ASP A 65 10.03 3.35 -13.85
C ASP A 65 11.12 4.42 -13.68
N ALA A 66 11.05 5.19 -12.59
CA ALA A 66 12.04 6.24 -12.33
C ALA A 66 13.48 5.70 -12.19
N PHE A 67 13.66 4.38 -12.09
CA PHE A 67 14.95 3.69 -12.08
C PHE A 67 15.33 3.05 -13.42
N GLU A 68 14.44 3.04 -14.42
CA GLU A 68 14.74 2.56 -15.78
C GLU A 68 15.31 3.65 -16.70
N ASP A 69 15.25 4.93 -16.28
CA ASP A 69 15.85 6.03 -17.03
C ASP A 69 17.39 5.96 -16.95
N GLU A 70 18.02 5.28 -17.91
CA GLU A 70 19.47 5.28 -18.16
C GLU A 70 19.95 6.63 -18.73
N GLY A 71 19.46 7.74 -18.17
CA GLY A 71 19.86 9.08 -18.56
C GLY A 71 21.37 9.25 -18.44
N ASN A 72 22.01 9.73 -19.51
CA ASN A 72 23.43 10.07 -19.52
C ASN A 72 23.65 11.32 -18.63
N PHE A 73 23.76 11.11 -17.31
CA PHE A 73 23.93 12.17 -16.34
C PHE A 73 25.27 12.87 -16.54
N ASN A 74 25.22 14.07 -17.12
CA ASN A 74 26.40 14.88 -17.27
C ASN A 74 26.77 15.56 -15.93
N ILE A 75 27.59 14.86 -15.14
CA ILE A 75 28.09 15.32 -13.83
C ILE A 75 28.89 16.63 -13.87
N SER A 76 29.27 17.11 -15.07
CA SER A 76 29.99 18.37 -15.23
C SER A 76 29.08 19.61 -15.12
N LYS A 77 27.75 19.45 -15.17
CA LYS A 77 26.80 20.55 -15.07
C LYS A 77 26.18 20.64 -13.67
N PRO A 78 26.06 21.84 -13.08
CA PRO A 78 25.38 22.01 -11.81
C PRO A 78 23.88 21.70 -11.95
N VAL A 79 23.34 20.91 -11.03
CA VAL A 79 21.91 20.59 -10.94
C VAL A 79 21.18 21.75 -10.25
N LEU A 80 20.00 22.09 -10.77
CA LEU A 80 19.08 23.03 -10.13
C LEU A 80 18.45 22.36 -8.92
N THR A 81 18.63 22.94 -7.72
CA THR A 81 18.15 22.34 -6.47
C THR A 81 16.76 22.83 -6.04
N PHE A 82 16.20 23.81 -6.75
CA PHE A 82 14.86 24.34 -6.47
C PHE A 82 13.80 23.35 -6.95
N GLY A 83 12.86 22.97 -6.08
CA GLY A 83 11.81 21.99 -6.39
C GLY A 83 12.28 20.53 -6.48
N LEU A 84 13.59 20.27 -6.36
CA LEU A 84 14.16 18.92 -6.50
C LEU A 84 13.67 17.96 -5.41
N LEU A 85 13.45 18.46 -4.19
CA LEU A 85 12.92 17.63 -3.10
C LEU A 85 11.52 17.11 -3.41
N ASP A 86 10.66 17.97 -3.96
CA ASP A 86 9.28 17.62 -4.31
C ASP A 86 9.25 16.65 -5.51
N GLU A 87 10.14 16.84 -6.49
CA GLU A 87 10.32 15.89 -7.59
C GLU A 87 10.74 14.50 -7.08
N ILE A 88 11.70 14.43 -6.16
CA ILE A 88 12.14 13.17 -5.54
C ILE A 88 10.98 12.53 -4.78
N LYS A 89 10.24 13.29 -3.97
CA LYS A 89 9.08 12.79 -3.22
C LYS A 89 8.01 12.22 -4.17
N SER A 90 7.71 12.94 -5.25
CA SER A 90 6.74 12.52 -6.27
C SER A 90 7.15 11.22 -6.94
N LYS A 91 8.40 11.09 -7.38
CA LYS A 91 8.94 9.85 -7.97
C LYS A 91 8.92 8.68 -6.99
N LEU A 92 9.30 8.91 -5.72
CA LEU A 92 9.23 7.88 -4.69
C LEU A 92 7.79 7.42 -4.42
N TYR A 93 6.85 8.37 -4.33
CA TYR A 93 5.43 8.08 -4.13
C TYR A 93 4.84 7.28 -5.29
N ALA A 94 5.10 7.70 -6.53
CA ALA A 94 4.66 6.99 -7.73
C ALA A 94 5.20 5.56 -7.78
N ASN A 95 6.48 5.37 -7.46
CA ASN A 95 7.08 4.04 -7.39
C ASN A 95 6.47 3.18 -6.29
N LEU A 96 6.17 3.74 -5.10
CA LEU A 96 5.49 3.01 -4.04
C LEU A 96 4.10 2.55 -4.49
N ASN A 97 3.33 3.41 -5.17
CA ASN A 97 2.02 3.04 -5.69
C ASN A 97 2.12 1.94 -6.77
N LYS A 98 3.11 2.03 -7.66
CA LYS A 98 3.37 1.03 -8.72
C LYS A 98 3.71 -0.34 -8.15
N TYR A 99 4.62 -0.39 -7.18
CA TYR A 99 5.13 -1.65 -6.62
C TYR A 99 4.28 -2.22 -5.48
N TYR A 100 3.53 -1.36 -4.78
CA TYR A 100 2.71 -1.74 -3.62
C TYR A 100 1.26 -1.22 -3.75
N PRO A 101 0.50 -1.64 -4.79
CA PRO A 101 -0.91 -1.25 -4.97
C PRO A 101 -1.83 -1.78 -3.86
N THR A 102 -1.29 -2.64 -2.99
CA THR A 102 -1.96 -3.40 -1.94
C THR A 102 -2.38 -2.61 -0.70
N ILE A 103 -2.39 -1.28 -0.67
CA ILE A 103 -3.01 -0.55 0.47
C ILE A 103 -4.52 -0.46 0.22
N THR A 104 -5.15 -1.63 0.12
CA THR A 104 -6.58 -1.80 -0.08
C THR A 104 -7.25 -2.25 1.22
N THR A 105 -8.58 -2.17 1.27
CA THR A 105 -9.39 -2.64 2.40
C THR A 105 -9.02 -4.08 2.81
N ASP A 106 -8.80 -4.96 1.83
CA ASP A 106 -8.44 -6.37 2.04
C ASP A 106 -7.11 -6.53 2.76
N ALA A 107 -6.13 -5.69 2.44
CA ALA A 107 -4.83 -5.75 3.10
C ALA A 107 -4.96 -5.34 4.57
N LEU A 108 -5.75 -4.30 4.85
CA LEU A 108 -5.97 -3.80 6.21
C LEU A 108 -6.78 -4.75 7.09
N ILE A 109 -7.50 -5.72 6.52
CA ILE A 109 -8.10 -6.82 7.30
C ILE A 109 -7.04 -7.57 8.09
N SER A 110 -5.84 -7.79 7.52
CA SER A 110 -4.74 -8.43 8.24
C SER A 110 -4.27 -7.62 9.45
N SER A 111 -4.39 -6.29 9.40
CA SER A 111 -4.04 -5.39 10.49
C SER A 111 -5.10 -5.39 11.61
N ILE A 112 -6.40 -5.43 11.28
CA ILE A 112 -7.47 -5.55 12.29
C ILE A 112 -7.38 -6.88 13.06
N LEU A 113 -7.00 -7.96 12.36
CA LEU A 113 -6.86 -9.28 12.95
C LEU A 113 -5.56 -9.44 13.78
N ASP A 114 -4.61 -8.51 13.66
CA ASP A 114 -3.40 -8.50 14.47
C ASP A 114 -3.62 -7.66 15.74
N PRO A 115 -3.55 -8.23 16.95
CA PRO A 115 -3.76 -7.49 18.19
C PRO A 115 -2.87 -6.25 18.35
N ARG A 116 -1.67 -6.24 17.74
CA ARG A 116 -0.73 -5.11 17.80
C ARG A 116 -1.18 -3.91 16.97
N PHE A 117 -1.96 -4.15 15.92
CA PHE A 117 -2.36 -3.15 14.93
C PHE A 117 -3.88 -2.99 14.81
N LYS A 118 -4.63 -3.63 15.70
CA LYS A 118 -6.10 -3.68 15.69
C LYS A 118 -6.75 -2.29 15.73
N SER A 119 -6.11 -1.30 16.37
CA SER A 119 -6.61 0.07 16.46
C SER A 119 -6.56 0.83 15.13
N LEU A 120 -5.76 0.34 14.17
CA LEU A 120 -5.48 1.01 12.90
C LEU A 120 -5.09 2.48 13.06
N ASP A 121 -4.38 2.86 14.12
CA ASP A 121 -4.05 4.27 14.45
C ASP A 121 -3.32 5.04 13.34
N PHE A 122 -2.77 4.32 12.38
CA PHE A 122 -2.06 4.78 11.20
C PHE A 122 -2.94 5.04 9.98
N ALA A 123 -4.17 4.56 9.97
CA ALA A 123 -5.13 4.76 8.88
C ALA A 123 -6.10 5.91 9.21
N PRO A 124 -6.64 6.63 8.20
CA PRO A 124 -7.71 7.60 8.40
C PRO A 124 -8.97 6.96 8.97
N ASP A 125 -9.72 7.69 9.80
CA ASP A 125 -10.93 7.17 10.46
C ASP A 125 -11.98 6.65 9.48
N GLU A 126 -12.11 7.28 8.31
CA GLU A 126 -13.00 6.81 7.24
C GLU A 126 -12.62 5.41 6.75
N GLN A 127 -11.32 5.12 6.64
CA GLN A 127 -10.86 3.78 6.27
C GLN A 127 -11.15 2.78 7.39
N LYS A 128 -10.93 3.14 8.66
CA LYS A 128 -11.21 2.26 9.81
C LYS A 128 -12.66 1.78 9.80
N ILE A 129 -13.61 2.71 9.64
CA ILE A 129 -15.04 2.40 9.59
C ILE A 129 -15.35 1.44 8.43
N LYS A 130 -14.81 1.71 7.24
CA LYS A 130 -14.99 0.87 6.05
C LYS A 130 -14.47 -0.55 6.27
N ILE A 131 -13.30 -0.72 6.88
CA ILE A 131 -12.69 -2.03 7.11
C ILE A 131 -13.44 -2.80 8.20
N GLU A 132 -13.89 -2.12 9.26
CA GLU A 132 -14.72 -2.74 10.30
C GLU A 132 -16.03 -3.28 9.71
N GLN A 133 -16.74 -2.47 8.92
CA GLN A 133 -17.96 -2.89 8.22
C GLN A 133 -17.69 -4.10 7.31
N TYR A 134 -16.62 -4.03 6.51
CA TYR A 134 -16.24 -5.12 5.62
C TYR A 134 -15.91 -6.41 6.38
N LEU A 135 -15.23 -6.32 7.54
CA LEU A 135 -14.95 -7.48 8.38
C LEU A 135 -16.23 -8.12 8.94
N TYR A 136 -17.21 -7.31 9.34
CA TYR A 136 -18.51 -7.82 9.78
C TYR A 136 -19.28 -8.53 8.66
N GLU A 137 -19.24 -7.99 7.44
CA GLU A 137 -19.85 -8.64 6.26
C GLU A 137 -19.20 -9.98 5.96
N LEU A 138 -17.86 -10.05 5.98
CA LEU A 138 -17.11 -11.30 5.81
C LEU A 138 -17.49 -12.33 6.89
N PHE A 139 -17.60 -11.89 8.15
CA PHE A 139 -17.99 -12.74 9.27
C PHE A 139 -19.41 -13.32 9.11
N GLU A 140 -20.40 -12.48 8.81
CA GLU A 140 -21.79 -12.95 8.66
C GLU A 140 -21.96 -13.86 7.44
N LYS A 141 -21.21 -13.62 6.35
CA LYS A 141 -21.17 -14.51 5.18
C LYS A 141 -20.66 -15.91 5.55
N GLU A 142 -19.55 -15.98 6.30
CA GLU A 142 -18.96 -17.25 6.73
C GLU A 142 -19.88 -18.00 7.71
N LYS A 143 -20.48 -17.27 8.65
CA LYS A 143 -21.45 -17.80 9.62
C LYS A 143 -22.73 -18.31 8.95
N GLY A 144 -23.20 -17.65 7.88
CA GLY A 144 -24.33 -18.09 7.06
C GLY A 144 -24.07 -19.42 6.35
N GLY A 145 -22.86 -19.61 5.81
CA GLY A 145 -22.44 -20.85 5.14
C GLY A 145 -22.37 -22.08 6.07
N GLN A 146 -22.19 -21.88 7.37
CA GLN A 146 -22.18 -22.95 8.38
C GLN A 146 -23.58 -23.54 8.68
N LYS A 147 -24.67 -22.81 8.39
CA LYS A 147 -26.03 -23.29 8.66
C LYS A 147 -26.56 -24.27 7.62
N GLU A 148 -26.07 -24.23 6.38
CA GLU A 148 -26.54 -25.14 5.32
C GLU A 148 -25.87 -26.53 5.37
N THR A 149 -24.82 -26.71 6.16
CA THR A 149 -24.10 -28.00 6.29
C THR A 149 -24.49 -28.82 7.52
N SER A 150 -25.35 -28.31 8.42
CA SER A 150 -25.79 -29.05 9.62
C SER A 150 -27.03 -29.93 9.42
N ASN A 151 -27.64 -29.95 8.24
CA ASN A 151 -28.75 -30.86 7.91
C ASN A 151 -28.30 -31.88 6.87
N ASN A 152 -27.35 -32.75 7.22
CA ASN A 152 -27.22 -34.13 6.73
C ASN A 152 -26.04 -34.80 7.42
N SER A 153 -26.33 -35.55 8.49
CA SER A 153 -25.39 -36.49 9.07
C SER A 153 -25.40 -37.79 8.25
N HIS A 154 -24.32 -38.07 7.50
CA HIS A 154 -23.73 -39.41 7.42
C HIS A 154 -22.38 -39.42 6.67
N ILE A 155 -21.30 -39.64 7.44
CA ILE A 155 -20.03 -40.32 7.13
C ILE A 155 -19.55 -40.33 5.66
N SER A 156 -18.48 -39.59 5.36
CA SER A 156 -17.22 -40.14 4.81
C SER A 156 -16.14 -39.06 4.71
N SER A 157 -14.94 -39.43 5.16
CA SER A 157 -13.67 -38.71 5.07
C SER A 157 -13.30 -38.26 3.66
N GLY A 158 -12.77 -37.03 3.52
CA GLY A 158 -12.16 -36.54 2.28
C GLY A 158 -12.03 -35.02 2.22
N SER A 159 -11.19 -34.44 3.08
CA SER A 159 -10.88 -33.00 3.14
C SER A 159 -10.12 -32.50 1.91
N GLY A 160 -10.58 -31.41 1.29
CA GLY A 160 -9.79 -30.72 0.27
C GLY A 160 -10.50 -29.67 -0.58
N LEU A 161 -11.35 -28.81 0.00
CA LEU A 161 -11.78 -27.59 -0.72
C LEU A 161 -10.76 -26.48 -0.45
N SER A 162 -9.83 -26.35 -1.39
CA SER A 162 -8.70 -25.41 -1.31
C SER A 162 -9.17 -23.95 -1.41
N ILE A 163 -8.78 -23.15 -0.42
CA ILE A 163 -8.94 -21.69 -0.30
C ILE A 163 -8.60 -20.96 -1.61
N ASN A 164 -7.69 -21.53 -2.41
CA ASN A 164 -7.29 -21.00 -3.71
C ASN A 164 -8.46 -20.83 -4.69
N LYS A 165 -9.50 -21.66 -4.61
CA LYS A 165 -10.64 -21.60 -5.53
C LYS A 165 -11.60 -20.44 -5.21
N LEU A 166 -11.68 -20.05 -3.93
CA LEU A 166 -12.50 -18.91 -3.50
C LEU A 166 -11.83 -17.58 -3.86
N VAL A 167 -10.51 -17.50 -3.65
CA VAL A 167 -9.68 -16.33 -4.01
C VAL A 167 -9.68 -16.08 -5.52
N LEU A 168 -9.61 -17.14 -6.33
CA LEU A 168 -9.62 -17.01 -7.80
C LEU A 168 -10.96 -16.48 -8.34
N ASN A 169 -12.08 -16.82 -7.68
CA ASN A 169 -13.40 -16.36 -8.09
C ASN A 169 -13.62 -14.90 -7.71
N THR A 170 -13.16 -14.47 -6.53
CA THR A 170 -13.22 -13.07 -6.11
C THR A 170 -12.33 -12.14 -6.95
N MET A 171 -11.28 -12.67 -7.58
CA MET A 171 -10.44 -11.88 -8.49
C MET A 171 -11.12 -11.62 -9.83
N LYS A 172 -11.96 -12.54 -10.33
CA LYS A 172 -12.69 -12.36 -11.59
C LYS A 172 -13.83 -11.34 -11.48
N ASP A 173 -14.51 -11.29 -10.33
CA ASP A 173 -15.60 -10.34 -10.13
C ASP A 173 -15.08 -8.90 -9.98
N LYS A 174 -13.86 -8.71 -9.46
CA LYS A 174 -13.22 -7.39 -9.30
C LYS A 174 -12.72 -6.76 -10.60
N GLU A 175 -12.53 -7.54 -11.65
CA GLU A 175 -12.12 -7.04 -12.97
C GLU A 175 -13.27 -6.32 -13.69
N ALA A 176 -14.52 -6.62 -13.32
CA ALA A 176 -15.71 -5.88 -13.77
C ALA A 176 -15.89 -4.55 -13.02
N ASP A 177 -15.61 -4.52 -11.71
CA ASP A 177 -15.75 -3.31 -10.89
C ASP A 177 -14.69 -2.24 -11.19
N TYR A 178 -13.46 -2.66 -11.58
CA TYR A 178 -12.40 -1.73 -12.00
C TYR A 178 -12.77 -0.97 -13.29
N GLN A 179 -13.54 -1.58 -14.20
CA GLN A 179 -14.02 -0.95 -15.43
C GLN A 179 -15.19 0.03 -15.20
N ILE A 180 -15.97 -0.17 -14.12
CA ILE A 180 -17.06 0.74 -13.76
C ILE A 180 -16.52 1.98 -13.05
N PHE A 181 -15.45 1.85 -12.26
CA PHE A 181 -14.84 2.97 -11.54
C PHE A 181 -14.12 3.97 -12.47
N THR A 182 -13.45 3.49 -13.53
CA THR A 182 -12.78 4.36 -14.51
C THR A 182 -13.76 5.14 -15.39
N SER A 183 -14.94 4.59 -15.67
CA SER A 183 -15.93 5.23 -16.54
C SER A 183 -16.70 6.38 -15.88
N ASN A 184 -16.71 6.48 -14.54
CA ASN A 184 -17.41 7.53 -13.79
C ASN A 184 -16.55 8.78 -13.48
N TYR A 185 -15.27 8.78 -13.85
CA TYR A 185 -14.35 9.90 -13.63
C TYR A 185 -13.82 10.56 -14.91
N MET A 186 -14.36 10.22 -16.09
CA MET A 186 -14.02 10.82 -17.40
C MET A 186 -15.21 11.47 -18.12
N ALA A 187 -16.21 11.99 -17.39
CA ALA A 187 -17.30 12.79 -17.95
C ALA A 187 -17.27 14.22 -17.43
#